data_AF-A0A8C9AUA4-F1
#
_entry.id   AF-A0A8C9AUA4-F1
#
_cell.length_a   1.000
_cell.length_b   1.000
_cell.length_c   1.000
_cell.angle_alpha   90.00
_cell.angle_beta   90.00
_cell.angle_gamma   90.00
#
_symmetry.space_group_name_H-M   'P 1'
#
loop_
_entity.id
_entity.type
_entity.pdbx_description
1 polymer ?
#
loop_
_entity_poly.entity_id
_entity_poly.type
_entity_poly.pdbx_seq_one_letter_code
_entity_poly.pdbx_strand_id
1 'polypeptide(L)'
;GRGARRRRDARRGRCRGGACGRLKLKNVFLAYFLVSIAGLLYALVQLGQPCDCLPPLRAAAEQLRQKDLRISQLQADLRRPPPAPAQPPEPEALPTIYVVTPTYARLVQKAELVRLSQTLSLVPRLHWLLVEDAEGPTPLVSGLLAASGLLFTHLVVLTPKAQRLREGEPGWVRPRGVEQRNKALDWLRGRGAAVGGEKDPPPPGTQGVVYFADDDNTYSRELFEEMRWTRGVSVWPVGLVGGLRFEGPQVQDGRVVGFHTAWEPNRPFPVDMAGFAVSLPLLLAKPNAQFDATAPRGHLESSLLSHLVDPKDLEPRAANCPGVAYTDREAQDEAGGAAAAAGPGLRPSH
;
A
#
# COMPACT_ATOMS: atom_id res chain seq x y z
N GLY A 1 0.89 78.91 -33.76
CA GLY A 1 0.16 80.09 -33.24
C GLY A 1 1.12 80.93 -32.44
N ARG A 2 1.34 82.21 -32.80
CA ARG A 2 0.68 83.40 -32.17
C ARG A 2 0.92 83.41 -30.66
N GLY A 3 1.78 84.27 -30.10
CA GLY A 3 1.49 85.69 -29.80
C GLY A 3 0.88 85.79 -28.39
N ALA A 4 1.24 86.69 -27.46
CA ALA A 4 1.70 88.05 -27.63
C ALA A 4 2.33 88.66 -26.34
N ARG A 5 3.28 89.56 -26.57
CA ARG A 5 3.51 90.90 -25.96
C ARG A 5 3.25 91.10 -24.46
N ARG A 6 4.22 91.74 -23.78
CA ARG A 6 4.26 93.21 -23.58
C ARG A 6 5.63 93.65 -23.03
N ARG A 7 6.36 94.42 -23.84
CA ARG A 7 6.76 95.83 -23.65
C ARG A 7 7.81 96.07 -22.57
N ARG A 8 9.02 96.39 -23.06
CA ARG A 8 10.10 97.08 -22.36
C ARG A 8 9.74 98.56 -22.19
N ASP A 9 10.08 99.11 -21.04
CA ASP A 9 10.50 100.50 -20.89
C ASP A 9 11.74 100.56 -19.98
N ALA A 10 12.56 101.58 -20.22
CA ALA A 10 13.97 101.64 -19.90
C ALA A 10 14.32 102.62 -18.76
N ARG A 11 15.56 102.44 -18.26
CA ARG A 11 16.40 103.41 -17.48
C ARG A 11 15.99 103.58 -16.00
N ARG A 12 16.88 103.81 -15.03
CA ARG A 12 18.33 104.05 -14.93
C ARG A 12 18.68 103.88 -13.44
N GLY A 13 19.88 103.40 -13.11
CA GLY A 13 20.44 103.47 -11.75
C GLY A 13 21.86 102.92 -11.73
N ARG A 14 22.84 103.78 -11.44
CA ARG A 14 24.29 103.56 -11.59
C ARG A 14 24.93 103.63 -10.19
N CYS A 15 25.68 102.60 -9.77
CA CYS A 15 26.71 102.65 -8.71
C CYS A 15 27.79 101.63 -9.15
N ARG A 16 29.01 101.98 -9.59
CA ARG A 16 30.20 102.54 -8.90
C ARG A 16 30.63 101.77 -7.63
N GLY A 17 31.75 101.05 -7.78
CA GLY A 17 32.84 100.93 -6.79
C GLY A 17 32.72 99.82 -5.76
N GLY A 18 33.71 98.91 -5.70
CA GLY A 18 33.82 97.95 -4.59
C GLY A 18 34.85 96.85 -4.77
N ALA A 19 36.13 97.21 -4.65
CA ALA A 19 37.29 96.43 -4.22
C ALA A 19 37.33 94.88 -4.44
N CYS A 20 38.21 94.48 -5.36
CA CYS A 20 38.86 93.17 -5.39
C CYS A 20 39.71 92.99 -4.11
N GLY A 21 39.25 92.14 -3.19
CA GLY A 21 40.01 91.73 -2.01
C GLY A 21 41.05 90.68 -2.38
N ARG A 22 42.33 91.07 -2.41
CA ARG A 22 43.47 90.13 -2.43
C ARG A 22 43.43 89.26 -1.18
N LEU A 23 43.01 88.00 -1.32
CA LEU A 23 43.28 86.99 -0.30
C LEU A 23 44.80 86.80 -0.25
N LYS A 24 45.44 87.20 0.87
CA LYS A 24 46.85 86.89 1.11
C LYS A 24 47.03 85.38 1.01
N LEU A 25 48.00 84.90 0.24
CA LEU A 25 48.27 83.47 -0.02
C LEU A 25 48.34 82.63 1.28
N LYS A 26 48.77 83.25 2.39
CA LYS A 26 48.78 82.68 3.74
C LYS A 26 47.38 82.30 4.27
N ASN A 27 46.32 83.05 3.93
CA ASN A 27 44.95 82.78 4.36
C ASN A 27 44.32 81.63 3.55
N VAL A 28 44.71 81.45 2.28
CA VAL A 28 44.30 80.30 1.46
C VAL A 28 44.95 79.02 1.98
N PHE A 29 46.25 79.07 2.30
CA PHE A 29 46.96 77.95 2.93
C PHE A 29 46.36 77.56 4.28
N LEU A 30 46.02 78.55 5.11
CA LEU A 30 45.37 78.31 6.40
C LEU A 30 43.99 77.67 6.24
N ALA A 31 43.18 78.13 5.28
CA ALA A 31 41.89 77.53 5.00
C ALA A 31 42.01 76.09 4.49
N TYR A 32 42.95 75.81 3.57
CA TYR A 32 43.21 74.46 3.08
C TYR A 32 43.70 73.53 4.20
N PHE A 33 44.61 74.02 5.05
CA PHE A 33 45.13 73.28 6.18
C PHE A 33 44.03 72.93 7.20
N LEU A 34 43.14 73.88 7.50
CA LEU A 34 41.99 73.64 8.39
C LEU A 34 40.98 72.66 7.79
N VAL A 35 40.70 72.75 6.49
CA VAL A 35 39.80 71.80 5.80
C VAL A 35 40.42 70.41 5.70
N SER A 36 41.73 70.30 5.45
CA SER A 36 42.44 69.03 5.46
C SER A 36 42.52 68.41 6.85
N ILE A 37 42.72 69.21 7.91
CA ILE A 37 42.67 68.71 9.29
C ILE A 37 41.26 68.28 9.66
N ALA A 38 40.24 69.07 9.32
CA ALA A 38 38.85 68.70 9.56
C ALA A 38 38.47 67.42 8.79
N GLY A 39 38.92 67.28 7.55
CA GLY A 39 38.75 66.08 6.73
C GLY A 39 39.49 64.86 7.30
N LEU A 40 40.71 65.05 7.80
CA LEU A 40 41.50 64.00 8.45
C LEU A 40 40.86 63.58 9.78
N LEU A 41 40.41 64.53 10.60
CA LEU A 41 39.68 64.24 11.84
C LEU A 41 38.36 63.52 11.56
N TYR A 42 37.63 63.94 10.53
CA TYR A 42 36.42 63.25 10.10
C TYR A 42 36.70 61.82 9.64
N ALA A 43 37.77 61.61 8.85
CA ALA A 43 38.20 60.29 8.43
C ALA A 43 38.66 59.42 9.62
N LEU A 44 39.38 59.98 10.59
CA LEU A 44 39.80 59.29 11.81
C LEU A 44 38.61 58.93 12.72
N VAL A 45 37.59 59.79 12.81
CA VAL A 45 36.34 59.50 13.53
C VAL A 45 35.56 58.38 12.85
N GLN A 46 35.51 58.35 11.52
CA GLN A 46 34.88 57.27 10.75
C GLN A 46 35.64 55.94 10.83
N LEU A 47 36.98 55.97 10.90
CA LEU A 47 37.83 54.80 11.12
C LEU A 47 37.77 54.28 12.57
N GLY A 48 37.30 55.11 13.52
CA GLY A 48 37.18 54.78 14.94
C GLY A 48 35.76 54.40 15.40
N GLN A 49 34.79 54.28 14.49
CA GLN A 49 33.46 53.77 14.85
C GLN A 49 33.59 52.27 15.21
N PRO A 50 33.26 51.86 16.45
CA PRO A 50 33.32 50.46 16.83
C PRO A 50 32.30 49.68 15.99
N CYS A 51 32.78 48.76 15.15
CA CYS A 51 31.89 47.79 14.53
C CYS A 51 31.26 46.96 15.65
N ASP A 52 29.97 47.14 15.88
CA ASP A 52 29.20 46.36 16.84
C ASP A 52 28.95 44.97 16.23
N CYS A 53 30.00 44.16 16.17
CA CYS A 53 29.97 42.78 15.64
C CYS A 53 29.26 41.81 16.61
N LEU A 54 28.87 42.30 17.78
CA LEU A 54 28.28 41.53 18.88
C LEU A 54 26.93 40.88 18.51
N PRO A 55 25.99 41.55 17.81
CA PRO A 55 24.71 40.96 17.43
C PRO A 55 24.83 39.78 16.43
N PRO A 56 25.55 39.89 15.28
CA PRO A 56 25.68 38.76 14.36
C PRO A 56 26.51 37.62 14.94
N LEU A 57 27.51 37.90 15.79
CA LEU A 57 28.25 36.85 16.50
C LEU A 57 27.39 36.11 17.53
N ARG A 58 26.50 36.81 18.25
CA ARG A 58 25.52 36.18 19.16
C ARG A 58 24.53 35.32 18.40
N ALA A 59 23.99 35.80 17.28
CA ALA A 59 23.07 35.04 16.44
C ALA A 59 23.74 33.77 15.88
N ALA A 60 24.99 33.87 15.42
CA ALA A 60 25.76 32.72 14.96
C ALA A 60 26.03 31.71 16.10
N ALA A 61 26.34 32.17 17.30
CA ALA A 61 26.54 31.32 18.47
C ALA A 61 25.25 30.60 18.92
N GLU A 62 24.11 31.27 18.85
CA GLU A 62 22.80 30.67 19.13
C GLU A 62 22.41 29.60 18.09
N GLN A 63 22.65 29.87 16.80
CA GLN A 63 22.45 28.88 15.75
C GLN A 63 23.36 27.66 15.92
N LEU A 64 24.61 27.86 16.30
CA LEU A 64 25.54 26.76 16.56
C LEU A 64 25.04 25.89 17.72
N ARG A 65 24.58 26.53 18.81
CA ARG A 65 24.02 25.84 19.97
C ARG A 65 22.76 25.06 19.65
N GLN A 66 21.88 25.60 18.79
CA GLN A 66 20.70 24.86 18.30
C GLN A 66 21.09 23.65 17.47
N LYS A 67 22.11 23.79 16.62
CA LYS A 67 22.64 22.67 15.83
C LYS A 67 23.26 21.60 16.71
N ASP A 68 24.02 21.97 17.73
CA ASP A 68 24.61 21.02 18.68
C ASP A 68 23.54 20.27 19.46
N LEU A 69 22.47 20.95 19.88
CA LEU A 69 21.31 20.29 20.51
C LEU A 69 20.61 19.32 19.56
N ARG A 70 20.44 19.70 18.29
CA ARG A 70 19.85 18.84 17.26
C ARG A 70 20.73 17.61 16.97
N ILE A 71 22.04 17.80 16.88
CA ILE A 71 23.01 16.71 16.69
C ILE A 71 22.97 15.77 17.89
N SER A 72 22.94 16.30 19.11
CA SER A 72 22.84 15.51 20.34
C SER A 72 21.54 14.69 20.38
N GLN A 73 20.40 15.29 20.01
CA GLN A 73 19.12 14.57 19.86
C GLN A 73 19.21 13.46 18.82
N LEU A 74 19.73 13.75 17.62
CA LEU A 74 19.87 12.75 16.56
C LEU A 74 20.83 11.62 16.95
N GLN A 75 21.91 11.94 17.67
CA GLN A 75 22.84 10.95 18.22
C GLN A 75 22.19 10.10 19.30
N ALA A 76 21.31 10.67 20.14
CA ALA A 76 20.53 9.93 21.12
C ALA A 76 19.50 9.01 20.44
N ASP A 77 18.85 9.47 19.36
CA ASP A 77 17.92 8.68 18.57
C ASP A 77 18.61 7.53 17.83
N LEU A 78 19.80 7.77 17.25
CA LEU A 78 20.61 6.74 16.59
C LEU A 78 21.21 5.73 17.58
N ARG A 79 21.54 6.15 18.80
CA ARG A 79 22.02 5.26 19.87
C ARG A 79 20.89 4.50 20.56
N ARG A 80 19.64 4.91 20.35
CA ARG A 80 18.50 4.18 20.87
C ARG A 80 18.48 2.82 20.18
N PRO A 81 18.67 1.72 20.91
CA PRO A 81 18.52 0.41 20.29
C PRO A 81 17.10 0.35 19.71
N PRO A 82 16.91 -0.25 18.52
CA PRO A 82 15.57 -0.52 18.04
C PRO A 82 14.80 -1.23 19.17
N PRO A 83 13.51 -0.91 19.37
CA PRO A 83 12.71 -1.65 20.33
C PRO A 83 12.94 -3.13 20.05
N ALA A 84 13.34 -3.88 21.08
CA ALA A 84 13.52 -5.31 20.94
C ALA A 84 12.26 -5.85 20.26
N PRO A 85 12.38 -6.67 19.20
CA PRO A 85 11.20 -7.28 18.60
C PRO A 85 10.42 -7.89 19.76
N ALA A 86 9.17 -7.45 19.93
CA ALA A 86 8.29 -8.03 20.92
C ALA A 86 8.43 -9.54 20.77
N GLN A 87 8.72 -10.25 21.88
CA GLN A 87 8.81 -11.70 21.83
C GLN A 87 7.60 -12.18 21.02
N PRO A 88 7.81 -13.00 19.96
CA PRO A 88 6.69 -13.50 19.18
C PRO A 88 5.69 -14.05 20.18
N PRO A 89 4.40 -13.68 20.09
CA PRO A 89 3.41 -14.24 21.00
C PRO A 89 3.59 -15.75 21.03
N GLU A 90 3.59 -16.32 22.24
CA GLU A 90 3.62 -17.77 22.45
C GLU A 90 2.71 -18.44 21.42
N PRO A 91 3.13 -19.52 20.74
CA PRO A 91 2.36 -20.11 19.63
C PRO A 91 0.89 -20.34 20.00
N GLU A 92 0.58 -20.70 21.25
CA GLU A 92 -0.77 -20.92 21.75
C GLU A 92 -1.67 -19.66 21.84
N ALA A 93 -1.11 -18.47 21.69
CA ALA A 93 -1.85 -17.20 21.67
C ALA A 93 -2.19 -16.69 20.25
N LEU A 94 -1.62 -17.27 19.20
CA LEU A 94 -1.86 -16.82 17.82
C LEU A 94 -3.26 -17.25 17.32
N PRO A 95 -4.02 -16.37 16.64
CA PRO A 95 -5.24 -16.78 15.94
C PRO A 95 -4.96 -17.88 14.90
N THR A 96 -5.82 -18.90 14.86
CA THR A 96 -5.74 -19.98 13.86
C THR A 96 -6.22 -19.47 12.50
N ILE A 97 -5.49 -19.81 11.44
CA ILE A 97 -5.89 -19.54 10.05
C ILE A 97 -6.51 -20.80 9.46
N TYR A 98 -7.78 -20.71 9.07
CA TYR A 98 -8.52 -21.75 8.36
C TYR A 98 -8.40 -21.51 6.86
N VAL A 99 -7.54 -22.29 6.20
CA VAL A 99 -7.31 -22.17 4.76
C VAL A 99 -8.28 -23.09 4.03
N VAL A 100 -9.23 -22.51 3.31
CA VAL A 100 -10.21 -23.23 2.49
C VAL A 100 -9.65 -23.39 1.09
N THR A 101 -9.41 -24.63 0.67
CA THR A 101 -8.87 -24.94 -0.66
C THR A 101 -9.82 -25.88 -1.40
N PRO A 102 -10.52 -25.41 -2.44
CA PRO A 102 -11.19 -26.31 -3.37
C PRO A 102 -10.14 -27.03 -4.24
N THR A 103 -10.34 -28.30 -4.52
CA THR A 103 -9.49 -29.04 -5.47
C THR A 103 -10.31 -30.03 -6.28
N TYR A 104 -9.82 -30.41 -7.46
CA TYR A 104 -10.47 -31.40 -8.33
C TYR A 104 -9.43 -32.22 -9.08
N ALA A 105 -9.84 -33.43 -9.49
CA ALA A 105 -8.99 -34.37 -10.19
C ALA A 105 -8.59 -33.86 -11.59
N ARG A 106 -7.29 -33.67 -11.80
CA ARG A 106 -6.66 -33.32 -13.09
C ARG A 106 -5.19 -33.72 -13.07
N LEU A 107 -4.53 -33.69 -14.23
CA LEU A 107 -3.13 -34.15 -14.38
C LEU A 107 -2.17 -33.48 -13.38
N VAL A 108 -2.32 -32.18 -13.13
CA VAL A 108 -1.44 -31.41 -12.25
C VAL A 108 -1.85 -31.42 -10.78
N GLN A 109 -3.02 -31.96 -10.42
CA GLN A 109 -3.61 -31.85 -9.07
C GLN A 109 -2.59 -32.18 -7.96
N LYS A 110 -1.92 -33.33 -8.07
CA LYS A 110 -0.95 -33.75 -7.05
C LYS A 110 0.23 -32.79 -6.94
N ALA A 111 0.72 -32.25 -8.05
CA ALA A 111 1.82 -31.29 -8.03
C ALA A 111 1.42 -29.98 -7.34
N GLU A 112 0.23 -29.47 -7.65
CA GLU A 112 -0.34 -28.26 -7.03
C GLU A 112 -0.51 -28.44 -5.50
N LEU A 113 -1.11 -29.55 -5.08
CA LEU A 113 -1.30 -29.85 -3.65
C LEU A 113 0.02 -30.09 -2.91
N VAL A 114 1.03 -30.70 -3.55
CA VAL A 114 2.34 -30.90 -2.94
C VAL A 114 3.01 -29.55 -2.64
N ARG A 115 3.12 -28.65 -3.63
CA ARG A 115 3.76 -27.34 -3.39
C ARG A 115 2.98 -26.46 -2.41
N LEU A 116 1.65 -26.53 -2.44
CA LEU A 116 0.79 -25.81 -1.50
C LEU A 116 1.01 -26.36 -0.09
N SER A 117 0.92 -27.68 0.13
CA SER A 117 1.13 -28.28 1.45
C SER A 117 2.51 -27.98 2.04
N GLN A 118 3.56 -27.97 1.20
CA GLN A 118 4.91 -27.57 1.61
C GLN A 118 5.03 -26.10 2.00
N THR A 119 4.21 -25.23 1.41
CA THR A 119 4.14 -23.81 1.80
C THR A 119 3.39 -23.65 3.13
N LEU A 120 2.24 -24.32 3.25
CA LEU A 120 1.41 -24.28 4.46
C LEU A 120 2.12 -24.86 5.69
N SER A 121 3.04 -25.83 5.51
CA SER A 121 3.81 -26.42 6.61
C SER A 121 4.78 -25.43 7.27
N LEU A 122 5.07 -24.30 6.61
CA LEU A 122 5.92 -23.23 7.12
C LEU A 122 5.16 -22.19 7.94
N VAL A 123 3.83 -22.33 8.07
CA VAL A 123 2.94 -21.38 8.73
C VAL A 123 2.44 -21.98 10.05
N PRO A 124 2.74 -21.35 11.21
CA PRO A 124 2.25 -21.83 12.49
C PRO A 124 0.74 -21.57 12.61
N ARG A 125 0.06 -22.44 13.37
CA ARG A 125 -1.38 -22.32 13.68
C ARG A 125 -2.25 -22.14 12.44
N LEU A 126 -2.13 -23.12 11.57
CA LEU A 126 -2.89 -23.23 10.34
C LEU A 126 -3.69 -24.52 10.36
N HIS A 127 -4.96 -24.44 9.97
CA HIS A 127 -5.84 -25.57 9.76
C HIS A 127 -6.26 -25.59 8.29
N TRP A 128 -5.83 -26.62 7.56
CA TRP A 128 -6.13 -26.74 6.14
C TRP A 128 -7.47 -27.46 5.91
N LEU A 129 -8.45 -26.75 5.36
CA LEU A 129 -9.76 -27.28 4.96
C LEU A 129 -9.71 -27.59 3.45
N LEU A 130 -9.31 -28.81 3.11
CA LEU A 130 -9.22 -29.26 1.72
C LEU A 130 -10.53 -29.91 1.29
N VAL A 131 -11.13 -29.40 0.21
CA VAL A 131 -12.46 -29.82 -0.26
C VAL A 131 -12.39 -30.35 -1.68
N GLU A 132 -12.59 -31.65 -1.87
CA GLU A 132 -12.58 -32.26 -3.21
C GLU A 132 -13.91 -32.06 -3.95
N ASP A 133 -13.84 -31.63 -5.20
CA ASP A 133 -14.90 -31.78 -6.20
C ASP A 133 -14.89 -33.21 -6.76
N ALA A 134 -15.48 -34.12 -5.98
CA ALA A 134 -15.54 -35.54 -6.29
C ALA A 134 -16.81 -36.18 -5.69
N GLU A 135 -17.14 -37.40 -6.12
CA GLU A 135 -18.27 -38.16 -5.58
C GLU A 135 -17.98 -38.71 -4.17
N GLY A 136 -16.70 -38.88 -3.85
CA GLY A 136 -16.19 -39.35 -2.57
C GLY A 136 -14.72 -39.03 -2.42
N PRO A 137 -14.13 -39.27 -1.23
CA PRO A 137 -12.72 -39.00 -0.98
C PRO A 137 -11.83 -39.85 -1.88
N THR A 138 -10.85 -39.22 -2.53
CA THR A 138 -9.91 -39.95 -3.39
C THR A 138 -8.73 -40.49 -2.57
N PRO A 139 -8.17 -41.66 -2.94
CA PRO A 139 -6.96 -42.17 -2.29
C PRO A 139 -5.75 -41.23 -2.44
N LEU A 140 -5.69 -40.49 -3.54
CA LEU A 140 -4.63 -39.52 -3.84
C LEU A 140 -4.61 -38.41 -2.80
N VAL A 141 -5.73 -37.72 -2.61
CA VAL A 141 -5.83 -36.59 -1.68
C VAL A 141 -5.74 -37.06 -0.24
N SER A 142 -6.43 -38.16 0.09
CA SER A 142 -6.38 -38.74 1.44
C SER A 142 -4.95 -39.14 1.84
N GLY A 143 -4.19 -39.77 0.93
CA GLY A 143 -2.81 -40.14 1.17
C GLY A 143 -1.87 -38.93 1.29
N LEU A 144 -2.07 -37.89 0.47
CA LEU A 144 -1.28 -36.66 0.53
C LEU A 144 -1.50 -35.93 1.85
N LEU A 145 -2.75 -35.74 2.27
CA LEU A 145 -3.10 -35.09 3.54
C LEU A 145 -2.50 -35.85 4.73
N ALA A 146 -2.64 -37.18 4.76
CA ALA A 146 -2.07 -38.02 5.82
C ALA A 146 -0.54 -37.93 5.91
N ALA A 147 0.14 -37.78 4.78
CA ALA A 147 1.60 -37.65 4.73
C ALA A 147 2.11 -36.21 4.97
N SER A 148 1.24 -35.21 4.94
CA SER A 148 1.64 -33.79 4.98
C SER A 148 2.13 -33.31 6.36
N GLY A 149 1.68 -33.96 7.44
CA GLY A 149 1.92 -33.49 8.81
C GLY A 149 1.18 -32.21 9.21
N LEU A 150 0.31 -31.68 8.35
CA LEU A 150 -0.52 -30.51 8.63
C LEU A 150 -1.72 -30.88 9.51
N LEU A 151 -2.23 -29.92 10.28
CA LEU A 151 -3.59 -30.00 10.80
C LEU A 151 -4.55 -29.76 9.65
N PHE A 152 -5.44 -30.72 9.38
CA PHE A 152 -6.36 -30.62 8.25
C PHE A 152 -7.74 -31.18 8.58
N THR A 153 -8.73 -30.74 7.80
CA THR A 153 -10.02 -31.40 7.65
C THR A 153 -10.24 -31.70 6.18
N HIS A 154 -10.61 -32.95 5.89
CA HIS A 154 -10.91 -33.39 4.53
C HIS A 154 -12.43 -33.39 4.32
N LEU A 155 -12.88 -32.64 3.32
CA LEU A 155 -14.28 -32.52 2.91
C LEU A 155 -14.44 -32.91 1.45
N VAL A 156 -15.65 -33.28 1.06
CA VAL A 156 -15.98 -33.64 -0.32
C VAL A 156 -17.37 -33.11 -0.65
N VAL A 157 -17.50 -32.51 -1.84
CA VAL A 157 -18.79 -32.17 -2.43
C VAL A 157 -18.65 -32.10 -3.94
N LEU A 158 -19.53 -32.80 -4.64
CA LEU A 158 -19.55 -32.82 -6.10
C LEU A 158 -20.23 -31.55 -6.63
N THR A 159 -19.57 -30.84 -7.55
CA THR A 159 -20.21 -29.74 -8.29
C THR A 159 -21.33 -30.30 -9.17
N PRO A 160 -22.59 -29.82 -9.02
CA PRO A 160 -23.72 -30.23 -9.85
C PRO A 160 -23.43 -30.15 -11.35
N LYS A 161 -23.88 -31.14 -12.12
CA LYS A 161 -23.67 -31.18 -13.59
C LYS A 161 -24.14 -29.90 -14.29
N ALA A 162 -25.21 -29.27 -13.80
CA ALA A 162 -25.76 -28.04 -14.34
C ALA A 162 -24.86 -26.82 -14.16
N GLN A 163 -23.85 -26.86 -13.27
CA GLN A 163 -22.89 -25.80 -12.98
C GLN A 163 -21.49 -26.10 -13.53
N ARG A 164 -21.21 -27.34 -13.99
CA ARG A 164 -19.93 -27.69 -14.60
C ARG A 164 -19.75 -27.02 -15.95
N LEU A 165 -18.49 -26.74 -16.28
CA LEU A 165 -18.10 -26.32 -17.62
C LEU A 165 -18.48 -27.41 -18.63
N ARG A 166 -19.07 -27.01 -19.75
CA ARG A 166 -19.31 -27.92 -20.87
C ARG A 166 -18.05 -28.05 -21.72
N GLU A 167 -17.93 -29.15 -22.46
CA GLU A 167 -16.81 -29.34 -23.38
C GLU A 167 -16.77 -28.19 -24.41
N GLY A 168 -15.62 -27.53 -24.52
CA GLY A 168 -15.43 -26.36 -25.37
C GLY A 168 -15.88 -25.01 -24.78
N GLU A 169 -16.52 -24.97 -23.60
CA GLU A 169 -16.77 -23.71 -22.90
C GLU A 169 -15.46 -23.18 -22.28
N PRO A 170 -15.13 -21.89 -22.44
CA PRO A 170 -13.98 -21.31 -21.77
C PRO A 170 -14.08 -21.39 -20.24
N GLY A 171 -12.94 -21.61 -19.58
CA GLY A 171 -12.87 -21.84 -18.12
C GLY A 171 -13.47 -20.72 -17.26
N TRP A 172 -13.48 -19.49 -17.78
CA TRP A 172 -14.02 -18.30 -17.11
C TRP A 172 -15.54 -18.14 -17.19
N VAL A 173 -16.25 -19.00 -17.93
CA VAL A 173 -17.70 -18.87 -18.12
C VAL A 173 -18.47 -19.23 -16.84
N ARG A 174 -17.93 -20.15 -16.04
CA ARG A 174 -18.60 -20.64 -14.82
C ARG A 174 -17.62 -20.59 -13.65
N PRO A 175 -18.03 -20.03 -12.50
CA PRO A 175 -17.17 -20.00 -11.33
C PRO A 175 -16.89 -21.43 -10.86
N ARG A 176 -15.61 -21.73 -10.59
CA ARG A 176 -15.16 -23.03 -10.10
C ARG A 176 -15.03 -22.98 -8.58
N GLY A 177 -15.16 -24.13 -7.92
CA GLY A 177 -14.91 -24.25 -6.48
C GLY A 177 -16.02 -23.68 -5.58
N VAL A 178 -17.15 -23.22 -6.11
CA VAL A 178 -18.19 -22.51 -5.33
C VAL A 178 -18.79 -23.42 -4.25
N GLU A 179 -19.28 -24.59 -4.66
CA GLU A 179 -19.89 -25.57 -3.75
C GLU A 179 -18.89 -26.06 -2.71
N GLN A 180 -17.62 -26.19 -3.10
CA GLN A 180 -16.53 -26.62 -2.24
C GLN A 180 -16.22 -25.59 -1.15
N ARG A 181 -16.14 -24.30 -1.53
CA ARG A 181 -15.98 -23.21 -0.54
C ARG A 181 -17.18 -23.15 0.39
N ASN A 182 -18.40 -23.26 -0.13
CA ASN A 182 -19.62 -23.27 0.67
C ASN A 182 -19.69 -24.48 1.62
N LYS A 183 -19.23 -25.66 1.20
CA LYS A 183 -19.13 -26.85 2.06
C LYS A 183 -18.17 -26.65 3.23
N ALA A 184 -17.07 -25.93 3.03
CA ALA A 184 -16.18 -25.55 4.12
C ALA A 184 -16.83 -24.54 5.08
N LEU A 185 -17.58 -23.56 4.55
CA LEU A 185 -18.36 -22.63 5.38
C LEU A 185 -19.41 -23.35 6.23
N ASP A 186 -20.11 -24.30 5.63
CA ASP A 186 -21.08 -25.16 6.31
C ASP A 186 -20.40 -25.95 7.44
N TRP A 187 -19.25 -26.60 7.17
CA TRP A 187 -18.50 -27.31 8.21
C TRP A 187 -18.07 -26.38 9.35
N LEU A 188 -17.50 -25.22 9.05
CA LEU A 188 -17.12 -24.20 10.05
C LEU A 188 -18.30 -23.76 10.93
N ARG A 189 -19.52 -23.78 10.39
CA ARG A 189 -20.77 -23.45 11.09
C ARG A 189 -21.38 -24.60 11.90
N GLY A 190 -20.69 -25.75 11.99
CA GLY A 190 -21.25 -26.94 12.63
C GLY A 190 -22.25 -27.70 11.77
N ARG A 191 -22.32 -27.42 10.46
CA ARG A 191 -23.25 -28.05 9.52
C ARG A 191 -22.46 -28.89 8.52
N GLY A 192 -22.27 -30.17 8.78
CA GLY A 192 -21.62 -31.04 7.82
C GLY A 192 -20.73 -32.07 8.46
N ALA A 193 -20.24 -33.00 7.64
CA ALA A 193 -19.41 -34.10 8.06
C ALA A 193 -18.08 -34.06 7.32
N ALA A 194 -17.00 -34.13 8.09
CA ALA A 194 -15.67 -34.41 7.57
C ALA A 194 -15.56 -35.89 7.19
N VAL A 195 -14.84 -36.17 6.11
CA VAL A 195 -14.52 -37.54 5.69
C VAL A 195 -13.14 -38.00 6.19
N GLY A 196 -12.32 -37.09 6.69
CA GLY A 196 -11.01 -37.38 7.27
C GLY A 196 -10.38 -36.17 7.97
N GLY A 197 -9.30 -36.39 8.72
CA GLY A 197 -8.66 -35.35 9.52
C GLY A 197 -9.47 -34.98 10.77
N GLU A 198 -9.33 -33.72 11.21
CA GLU A 198 -10.09 -33.14 12.32
C GLU A 198 -11.57 -33.06 11.93
N LYS A 199 -12.44 -33.69 12.74
CA LYS A 199 -13.85 -33.85 12.38
C LYS A 199 -14.71 -32.74 12.95
N ASP A 200 -14.35 -32.26 14.13
CA ASP A 200 -15.13 -31.29 14.86
C ASP A 200 -14.72 -29.87 14.44
N PRO A 201 -15.67 -29.01 14.05
CA PRO A 201 -15.36 -27.63 13.73
C PRO A 201 -15.02 -26.84 15.00
N PRO A 202 -14.40 -25.65 14.86
CA PRO A 202 -14.08 -24.81 16.00
C PRO A 202 -15.32 -24.50 16.83
N PRO A 203 -15.24 -24.56 18.17
CA PRO A 203 -16.38 -24.23 19.02
C PRO A 203 -16.80 -22.76 18.85
N PRO A 204 -18.07 -22.43 19.11
CA PRO A 204 -18.53 -21.04 19.10
C PRO A 204 -17.66 -20.14 19.98
N GLY A 205 -17.31 -18.95 19.48
CA GLY A 205 -16.46 -17.98 20.19
C GLY A 205 -14.95 -18.14 19.92
N THR A 206 -14.54 -19.20 19.22
CA THR A 206 -13.16 -19.36 18.74
C THR A 206 -12.74 -18.15 17.89
N GLN A 207 -11.57 -17.60 18.20
CA GLN A 207 -10.92 -16.58 17.38
C GLN A 207 -10.15 -17.25 16.24
N GLY A 208 -10.22 -16.65 15.05
CA GLY A 208 -9.52 -17.17 13.88
C GLY A 208 -9.86 -16.38 12.63
N VAL A 209 -9.19 -16.74 11.54
CA VAL A 209 -9.35 -16.10 10.22
C VAL A 209 -9.58 -17.19 9.19
N VAL A 210 -10.52 -16.97 8.28
CA VAL A 210 -10.82 -17.83 7.14
C VAL A 210 -10.21 -17.20 5.89
N TYR A 211 -9.43 -17.98 5.15
CA TYR A 211 -8.81 -17.56 3.91
C TYR A 211 -9.13 -18.55 2.79
N PHE A 212 -9.58 -18.07 1.64
CA PHE A 212 -9.90 -18.90 0.48
C PHE A 212 -8.69 -18.94 -0.44
N ALA A 213 -8.03 -20.09 -0.48
CA ALA A 213 -6.78 -20.29 -1.20
C ALA A 213 -6.97 -21.40 -2.24
N ASP A 214 -7.08 -21.02 -3.51
CA ASP A 214 -7.11 -21.95 -4.63
C ASP A 214 -5.76 -22.68 -4.75
N ASP A 215 -5.79 -23.90 -5.31
CA ASP A 215 -4.64 -24.81 -5.25
C ASP A 215 -3.54 -24.50 -6.29
N ASP A 216 -3.83 -23.73 -7.34
CA ASP A 216 -2.92 -23.35 -8.45
C ASP A 216 -2.17 -22.02 -8.24
N ASN A 217 -2.44 -21.39 -7.11
CA ASN A 217 -2.07 -20.05 -6.72
C ASN A 217 -0.74 -20.03 -5.90
N THR A 218 0.02 -18.91 -5.84
CA THR A 218 1.39 -18.86 -5.23
C THR A 218 1.51 -17.97 -4.00
N TYR A 219 1.51 -18.56 -2.81
CA TYR A 219 1.41 -17.84 -1.54
C TYR A 219 2.77 -17.60 -0.87
N SER A 220 3.03 -16.36 -0.45
CA SER A 220 4.19 -16.04 0.39
C SER A 220 3.89 -16.37 1.86
N ARG A 221 4.93 -16.53 2.68
CA ARG A 221 4.74 -16.83 4.11
C ARG A 221 4.25 -15.60 4.87
N GLU A 222 4.70 -14.43 4.46
CA GLU A 222 4.39 -13.13 5.06
C GLU A 222 2.89 -12.83 4.97
N LEU A 223 2.24 -13.25 3.87
CA LEU A 223 0.80 -13.12 3.67
C LEU A 223 -0.03 -13.70 4.82
N PHE A 224 0.37 -14.85 5.35
CA PHE A 224 -0.33 -15.50 6.45
C PHE A 224 -0.20 -14.72 7.76
N GLU A 225 0.93 -14.05 7.99
CA GLU A 225 1.09 -13.19 9.17
C GLU A 225 0.30 -11.87 9.04
N GLU A 226 0.17 -11.34 7.83
CA GLU A 226 -0.65 -10.15 7.54
C GLU A 226 -2.14 -10.40 7.83
N MET A 227 -2.69 -11.52 7.33
CA MET A 227 -4.11 -11.82 7.49
C MET A 227 -4.49 -12.25 8.91
N ARG A 228 -3.54 -12.77 9.69
CA ARG A 228 -3.80 -13.37 11.02
C ARG A 228 -4.53 -12.43 11.98
N TRP A 229 -4.35 -11.12 11.81
CA TRP A 229 -4.89 -10.08 12.68
C TRP A 229 -6.19 -9.44 12.18
N THR A 230 -6.89 -10.10 11.24
CA THR A 230 -8.17 -9.63 10.69
C THR A 230 -9.25 -9.58 11.76
N ARG A 231 -9.96 -8.44 11.89
CA ARG A 231 -11.08 -8.30 12.83
C ARG A 231 -12.43 -8.45 12.15
N GLY A 232 -12.58 -7.90 10.96
CA GLY A 232 -13.72 -8.03 10.05
C GLY A 232 -13.30 -8.70 8.75
N VAL A 233 -12.95 -7.90 7.74
CA VAL A 233 -12.42 -8.37 6.46
C VAL A 233 -11.17 -7.57 6.12
N SER A 234 -10.07 -8.28 5.84
CA SER A 234 -8.81 -7.69 5.43
C SER A 234 -8.58 -7.87 3.94
N VAL A 235 -7.85 -6.93 3.33
CA VAL A 235 -7.57 -6.91 1.88
C VAL A 235 -6.13 -6.52 1.58
N TRP A 236 -5.63 -7.02 0.45
CA TRP A 236 -4.29 -6.75 -0.06
C TRP A 236 -4.26 -6.88 -1.60
N PRO A 237 -3.21 -6.37 -2.25
CA PRO A 237 -3.03 -6.50 -3.69
C PRO A 237 -2.65 -7.93 -4.10
N VAL A 238 -3.20 -8.35 -5.24
CA VAL A 238 -2.98 -9.64 -5.90
C VAL A 238 -2.31 -9.39 -7.24
N GLY A 239 -1.19 -10.07 -7.47
CA GLY A 239 -0.41 -9.98 -8.70
C GLY A 239 -1.00 -10.84 -9.81
N LEU A 240 -0.77 -10.39 -11.05
CA LEU A 240 -1.10 -11.11 -12.29
C LEU A 240 -2.55 -11.55 -12.41
N VAL A 241 -3.49 -10.72 -11.95
CA VAL A 241 -4.94 -10.96 -12.03
C VAL A 241 -5.63 -9.85 -12.83
N GLY A 242 -6.83 -10.11 -13.35
CA GLY A 242 -7.66 -9.09 -14.02
C GLY A 242 -7.03 -8.49 -15.29
N GLY A 243 -6.08 -9.21 -15.90
CA GLY A 243 -5.30 -8.72 -17.06
C GLY A 243 -4.27 -7.63 -16.70
N LEU A 244 -3.99 -7.41 -15.42
CA LEU A 244 -3.04 -6.44 -14.92
C LEU A 244 -1.82 -7.09 -14.27
N ARG A 245 -0.76 -6.30 -14.08
CA ARG A 245 0.40 -6.75 -13.27
C ARG A 245 0.00 -7.03 -11.83
N PHE A 246 -0.98 -6.27 -11.32
CA PHE A 246 -1.65 -6.51 -10.07
C PHE A 246 -2.98 -5.76 -10.04
N GLU A 247 -3.94 -6.28 -9.27
CA GLU A 247 -5.11 -5.54 -8.78
C GLU A 247 -5.00 -5.36 -7.26
N GLY A 248 -5.64 -4.33 -6.71
CA GLY A 248 -5.63 -4.15 -5.27
C GLY A 248 -6.33 -2.88 -4.78
N PRO A 249 -6.54 -2.76 -3.46
CA PRO A 249 -7.18 -1.59 -2.87
C PRO A 249 -6.26 -0.35 -2.95
N GLN A 250 -6.88 0.81 -3.17
CA GLN A 250 -6.24 2.11 -3.02
C GLN A 250 -6.47 2.60 -1.59
N VAL A 251 -5.39 2.90 -0.89
CA VAL A 251 -5.42 3.24 0.54
C VAL A 251 -5.03 4.70 0.75
N GLN A 252 -5.85 5.43 1.50
CA GLN A 252 -5.56 6.78 1.98
C GLN A 252 -5.84 6.85 3.47
N ASP A 253 -4.89 7.36 4.25
CA ASP A 253 -4.97 7.49 5.71
C ASP A 253 -5.38 6.18 6.43
N GLY A 254 -4.87 5.04 5.94
CA GLY A 254 -5.14 3.71 6.49
C GLY A 254 -6.54 3.18 6.19
N ARG A 255 -7.27 3.77 5.23
CA ARG A 255 -8.60 3.34 4.80
C ARG A 255 -8.63 3.07 3.30
N VAL A 256 -9.45 2.09 2.89
CA VAL A 256 -9.71 1.83 1.47
C VAL A 256 -10.60 2.94 0.91
N VAL A 257 -10.13 3.64 -0.11
CA VAL A 257 -10.85 4.74 -0.78
C VAL A 257 -11.23 4.43 -2.22
N GLY A 258 -10.73 3.32 -2.76
CA GLY A 258 -10.98 2.88 -4.12
C GLY A 258 -10.20 1.60 -4.43
N PHE A 259 -10.15 1.22 -5.70
CA PHE A 259 -9.44 0.02 -6.16
C PHE A 259 -8.69 0.29 -7.46
N HIS A 260 -7.49 -0.26 -7.57
CA HIS A 260 -6.76 -0.39 -8.81
C HIS A 260 -7.20 -1.68 -9.50
N THR A 261 -8.11 -1.55 -10.47
CA THR A 261 -8.66 -2.64 -11.28
C THR A 261 -8.96 -2.12 -12.68
N ALA A 262 -8.88 -2.98 -13.70
CA ALA A 262 -9.25 -2.62 -15.07
C ALA A 262 -10.56 -3.28 -15.50
N TRP A 263 -10.79 -4.52 -15.08
CA TRP A 263 -11.92 -5.32 -15.53
C TRP A 263 -13.10 -5.23 -14.56
N GLU A 264 -14.26 -4.82 -15.09
CA GLU A 264 -15.48 -4.53 -14.34
C GLU A 264 -15.25 -3.72 -13.03
N PRO A 265 -14.81 -2.45 -13.12
CA PRO A 265 -14.48 -1.64 -11.96
C PRO A 265 -15.69 -1.26 -11.09
N ASN A 266 -16.91 -1.44 -11.61
CA ASN A 266 -18.16 -1.11 -10.91
C ASN A 266 -18.62 -2.23 -9.95
N ARG A 267 -17.86 -3.33 -9.84
CA ARG A 267 -18.13 -4.38 -8.84
C ARG A 267 -18.07 -3.78 -7.43
N PRO A 268 -18.95 -4.19 -6.50
CA PRO A 268 -18.90 -3.72 -5.12
C PRO A 268 -17.55 -3.99 -4.45
N PHE A 269 -16.97 -5.16 -4.72
CA PHE A 269 -15.65 -5.57 -4.27
C PHE A 269 -14.84 -6.08 -5.48
N PRO A 270 -14.11 -5.20 -6.18
CA PRO A 270 -13.26 -5.60 -7.31
C PRO A 270 -11.91 -6.12 -6.77
N VAL A 271 -11.97 -7.24 -6.07
CA VAL A 271 -10.81 -7.98 -5.55
C VAL A 271 -10.94 -9.43 -5.98
N ASP A 272 -9.80 -10.09 -6.15
CA ASP A 272 -9.74 -11.53 -6.40
C ASP A 272 -9.97 -12.35 -5.12
N MET A 273 -10.35 -13.62 -5.27
CA MET A 273 -10.51 -14.57 -4.16
C MET A 273 -9.31 -14.62 -3.22
N ALA A 274 -8.09 -14.60 -3.77
CA ALA A 274 -6.85 -14.64 -3.01
C ALA A 274 -6.53 -13.29 -2.31
N GLY A 275 -7.28 -12.23 -2.60
CA GLY A 275 -7.02 -10.85 -2.18
C GLY A 275 -7.63 -10.43 -0.85
N PHE A 276 -8.34 -11.33 -0.16
CA PHE A 276 -8.98 -11.01 1.12
C PHE A 276 -9.01 -12.19 2.09
N ALA A 277 -9.16 -11.89 3.38
CA ALA A 277 -9.51 -12.87 4.41
C ALA A 277 -10.60 -12.34 5.35
N VAL A 278 -11.31 -13.26 5.99
CA VAL A 278 -12.50 -12.98 6.79
C VAL A 278 -12.31 -13.47 8.23
N SER A 279 -12.65 -12.63 9.20
CA SER A 279 -12.74 -13.02 10.61
C SER A 279 -13.73 -14.18 10.81
N LEU A 280 -13.30 -15.26 11.45
CA LEU A 280 -14.17 -16.40 11.75
C LEU A 280 -15.38 -15.98 12.60
N PRO A 281 -15.24 -15.19 13.68
CA PRO A 281 -16.40 -14.66 14.42
C PRO A 281 -17.41 -13.92 13.55
N LEU A 282 -16.96 -13.07 12.61
CA LEU A 282 -17.85 -12.35 11.70
C LEU A 282 -18.61 -13.32 10.79
N LEU A 283 -17.90 -14.31 10.24
CA LEU A 283 -18.46 -15.30 9.33
C LEU A 283 -19.52 -16.19 10.01
N LEU A 284 -19.31 -16.54 11.27
CA LEU A 284 -20.27 -17.28 12.09
C LEU A 284 -21.47 -16.42 12.51
N ALA A 285 -21.26 -15.12 12.77
CA ALA A 285 -22.33 -14.18 13.07
C ALA A 285 -23.25 -13.87 11.87
N LYS A 286 -22.79 -14.17 10.64
CA LYS A 286 -23.53 -14.00 9.39
C LYS A 286 -23.79 -15.36 8.73
N PRO A 287 -24.68 -16.20 9.30
CA PRO A 287 -24.85 -17.61 8.88
C PRO A 287 -25.38 -17.79 7.45
N ASN A 288 -25.94 -16.75 6.85
CA ASN A 288 -26.44 -16.76 5.47
C ASN A 288 -25.41 -16.28 4.45
N ALA A 289 -24.26 -15.75 4.90
CA ALA A 289 -23.21 -15.28 3.99
C ALA A 289 -22.51 -16.48 3.34
N GLN A 290 -22.64 -16.64 2.04
CA GLN A 290 -22.02 -17.71 1.28
C GLN A 290 -21.79 -17.24 -0.16
N PHE A 291 -20.99 -17.97 -0.92
CA PHE A 291 -20.80 -17.68 -2.34
C PHE A 291 -22.06 -18.06 -3.14
N ASP A 292 -22.47 -17.17 -4.03
CA ASP A 292 -23.58 -17.41 -4.94
C ASP A 292 -23.08 -18.04 -6.25
N ALA A 293 -23.44 -19.29 -6.51
CA ALA A 293 -23.09 -20.01 -7.73
C ALA A 293 -23.75 -19.43 -9.00
N THR A 294 -24.77 -18.58 -8.83
CA THR A 294 -25.46 -17.87 -9.91
C THR A 294 -24.94 -16.44 -10.11
N ALA A 295 -23.96 -16.01 -9.32
CA ALA A 295 -23.35 -14.70 -9.46
C ALA A 295 -22.80 -14.50 -10.88
N PRO A 296 -22.95 -13.30 -11.47
CA PRO A 296 -22.32 -12.96 -12.73
C PRO A 296 -20.80 -13.16 -12.66
N ARG A 297 -20.17 -13.33 -13.83
CA ARG A 297 -18.72 -13.46 -13.95
C ARG A 297 -18.03 -12.33 -13.15
N GLY A 298 -17.10 -12.68 -12.27
CA GLY A 298 -16.35 -11.72 -11.47
C GLY A 298 -17.07 -11.14 -10.25
N HIS A 299 -18.34 -11.49 -10.02
CA HIS A 299 -19.09 -11.04 -8.84
C HIS A 299 -19.13 -12.09 -7.74
N LEU A 300 -18.37 -13.18 -7.86
CA LEU A 300 -18.36 -14.27 -6.88
C LEU A 300 -17.88 -13.77 -5.51
N GLU A 301 -16.76 -13.05 -5.47
CA GLU A 301 -16.20 -12.45 -4.25
C GLU A 301 -17.17 -11.45 -3.64
N SER A 302 -17.74 -10.59 -4.51
CA SER A 302 -18.74 -9.61 -4.10
C SER A 302 -19.99 -10.27 -3.48
N SER A 303 -20.42 -11.43 -4.00
CA SER A 303 -21.60 -12.15 -3.48
C SER A 303 -21.45 -12.57 -2.02
N LEU A 304 -20.23 -12.93 -1.59
CA LEU A 304 -19.95 -13.23 -0.19
C LEU A 304 -19.77 -11.93 0.61
N LEU A 305 -18.88 -11.05 0.14
CA LEU A 305 -18.42 -9.87 0.90
C LEU A 305 -19.55 -8.89 1.18
N SER A 306 -20.54 -8.76 0.29
CA SER A 306 -21.70 -7.88 0.48
C SER A 306 -22.58 -8.25 1.68
N HIS A 307 -22.49 -9.50 2.16
CA HIS A 307 -23.22 -9.93 3.37
C HIS A 307 -22.43 -9.67 4.66
N LEU A 308 -21.12 -9.38 4.54
CA LEU A 308 -20.19 -9.32 5.66
C LEU A 308 -19.89 -7.87 6.08
N VAL A 309 -19.50 -7.01 5.13
CA VAL A 309 -19.00 -5.65 5.39
C VAL A 309 -19.36 -4.68 4.26
N ASP A 310 -19.23 -3.38 4.51
CA ASP A 310 -19.17 -2.37 3.44
C ASP A 310 -17.71 -2.21 2.95
N PRO A 311 -17.45 -1.83 1.68
CA PRO A 311 -16.10 -1.62 1.17
C PRO A 311 -15.23 -0.62 1.97
N LYS A 312 -15.87 0.38 2.58
CA LYS A 312 -15.20 1.39 3.41
C LYS A 312 -14.64 0.83 4.72
N ASP A 313 -15.16 -0.31 5.17
CA ASP A 313 -14.81 -0.95 6.46
C ASP A 313 -13.75 -2.04 6.28
N LEU A 314 -13.23 -2.22 5.07
CA LEU A 314 -12.14 -3.13 4.77
C LEU A 314 -10.84 -2.70 5.48
N GLU A 315 -10.12 -3.68 6.00
CA GLU A 315 -8.84 -3.50 6.69
C GLU A 315 -7.68 -3.65 5.70
N PRO A 316 -7.03 -2.57 5.23
CA PRO A 316 -5.89 -2.70 4.34
C PRO A 316 -4.70 -3.33 5.06
N ARG A 317 -4.06 -4.33 4.44
CA ARG A 317 -2.85 -5.01 4.92
C ARG A 317 -1.68 -4.81 3.96
N ALA A 318 -0.58 -5.54 4.17
CA ALA A 318 0.64 -5.47 3.37
C ALA A 318 1.17 -4.03 3.28
N ALA A 319 1.54 -3.44 4.43
CA ALA A 319 2.11 -2.08 4.53
C ALA A 319 1.24 -0.94 3.94
N ASN A 320 -0.09 -1.02 4.05
CA ASN A 320 -1.06 -0.13 3.38
C ASN A 320 -1.07 -0.28 1.84
N CYS A 321 -0.83 -1.49 1.36
CA CYS A 321 -0.91 -1.89 -0.04
C CYS A 321 0.05 -1.14 -1.02
N PRO A 322 1.35 -0.90 -0.71
CA PRO A 322 2.30 -0.36 -1.66
C PRO A 322 2.82 -1.50 -2.56
N GLY A 323 2.02 -1.92 -3.54
CA GLY A 323 2.42 -2.95 -4.52
C GLY A 323 2.22 -4.40 -4.08
N VAL A 324 2.63 -5.33 -4.96
CA VAL A 324 2.19 -6.74 -5.02
C VAL A 324 2.63 -7.59 -3.82
N ALA A 325 1.68 -8.20 -3.11
CA ALA A 325 1.96 -9.13 -1.99
C ALA A 325 1.91 -10.62 -2.40
N TYR A 326 1.30 -10.95 -3.53
CA TYR A 326 0.90 -12.32 -3.90
C TYR A 326 0.75 -12.45 -5.43
N THR A 327 0.71 -13.64 -6.03
CA THR A 327 0.57 -13.82 -7.49
C THR A 327 -0.41 -14.93 -7.86
N ASP A 328 -1.49 -14.57 -8.56
CA ASP A 328 -2.42 -15.49 -9.21
C ASP A 328 -1.79 -16.04 -10.50
N ARG A 329 -1.81 -17.36 -10.66
CA ARG A 329 -1.18 -18.03 -11.80
C ARG A 329 -2.17 -18.35 -12.91
N GLU A 330 -3.47 -18.47 -12.60
CA GLU A 330 -4.46 -18.83 -13.62
C GLU A 330 -4.56 -17.74 -14.70
N ALA A 331 -4.42 -16.48 -14.31
CA ALA A 331 -4.37 -15.37 -15.26
C ALA A 331 -3.02 -15.26 -16.04
N GLN A 332 -1.93 -15.95 -15.64
CA GLN A 332 -0.74 -16.10 -16.49
C GLN A 332 -1.02 -16.99 -17.71
N ASP A 333 -1.75 -18.08 -17.54
CA ASP A 333 -2.10 -19.00 -18.63
C ASP A 333 -3.10 -18.34 -19.60
N GLU A 334 -4.01 -17.48 -19.12
CA GLU A 334 -4.88 -16.66 -19.97
C GLU A 334 -4.09 -15.63 -20.81
N ALA A 335 -3.07 -14.97 -20.22
CA ALA A 335 -2.22 -14.04 -20.96
C ALA A 335 -1.32 -14.74 -21.99
N GLY A 336 -0.83 -15.94 -21.67
CA GLY A 336 -0.05 -16.78 -22.59
C GLY A 336 -0.87 -17.32 -23.76
N GLY A 337 -2.12 -17.70 -23.53
CA GLY A 337 -3.06 -18.15 -24.56
C GLY A 337 -3.45 -17.04 -25.54
N ALA A 338 -3.67 -15.82 -25.05
CA ALA A 338 -3.94 -14.65 -25.90
C ALA A 338 -2.72 -14.26 -26.77
N ALA A 339 -1.50 -14.39 -26.24
CA ALA A 339 -0.27 -14.14 -27.00
C ALA A 339 -0.02 -15.23 -28.07
N ALA A 340 -0.40 -16.48 -27.82
CA ALA A 340 -0.30 -17.57 -28.80
C ALA A 340 -1.34 -17.48 -29.93
N ALA A 341 -2.50 -16.86 -29.68
CA ALA A 341 -3.54 -16.60 -30.68
C ALA A 341 -3.20 -15.42 -31.62
N ALA A 342 -2.28 -14.54 -31.21
CA ALA A 342 -1.71 -13.53 -32.09
C ALA A 342 -0.53 -14.13 -32.87
N GLY A 343 -0.83 -14.67 -34.07
CA GLY A 343 0.20 -15.14 -35.01
C GLY A 343 1.29 -14.08 -35.30
N PRO A 344 2.45 -14.49 -35.85
CA PRO A 344 3.63 -13.63 -35.96
C PRO A 344 3.39 -12.47 -36.94
N GLY A 345 2.90 -11.34 -36.41
CA GLY A 345 2.67 -10.11 -37.14
C GLY A 345 3.94 -9.29 -37.27
N LEU A 346 4.48 -9.26 -38.49
CA LEU A 346 5.27 -8.19 -39.12
C LEU A 346 6.40 -7.53 -38.30
N ARG A 347 7.63 -7.90 -38.66
CA ARG A 347 8.84 -7.11 -38.38
C ARG A 347 8.71 -5.71 -38.98
N PRO A 348 9.04 -4.63 -38.25
CA PRO A 348 9.22 -3.32 -38.86
C PRO A 348 10.52 -3.32 -39.67
N SER A 349 10.39 -2.98 -40.95
CA SER A 349 11.50 -2.69 -41.86
C SER A 349 12.16 -1.37 -41.49
N HIS A 350 13.48 -1.41 -41.30
CA HIS A 350 14.40 -0.29 -41.52
C HIS A 350 15.38 -0.68 -42.62
#